data_AF-A0A921F5T9-F1
#
_entry.id   AF-A0A921F5T9-F1
#
_cell.length_a   1.000
_cell.length_b   1.000
_cell.length_c   1.000
_cell.angle_alpha   90.00
_cell.angle_beta   90.00
_cell.angle_gamma   90.00
#
_symmetry.space_group_name_H-M   'P 1'
#
loop_
_entity.id
_entity.type
_entity.pdbx_description
1 polymer ?
#
loop_
_entity_poly.entity_id
_entity_poly.type
_entity_poly.pdbx_seq_one_letter_code
_entity_poly.pdbx_strand_id
1 'polypeptide(L)'
;GHDGSAGTIHANSAAEVPARLAALGALGGLSGPALAAQVAASIHVVIGVRRGHDGRRHVAEIGVVTTTRDAAGLDIRVEPAWALGAGDAETTAGRKVLNSLLRNRRPATASAEAR
;
A
#
# COMPACT_ATOMS: atom_id res chain seq x y z
N GLY A 1 -8.60 13.81 10.11
CA GLY A 1 -7.36 13.15 9.66
C GLY A 1 -6.55 12.80 10.88
N HIS A 2 -6.10 11.56 11.00
CA HIS A 2 -5.09 11.16 11.99
C HIS A 2 -3.93 10.54 11.20
N ASP A 3 -2.89 11.34 10.95
CA ASP A 3 -1.68 10.81 10.35
C ASP A 3 -1.13 9.68 11.24
N GLY A 4 -0.75 8.57 10.61
CA GLY A 4 -0.25 7.39 11.31
C GLY A 4 -1.30 6.35 11.70
N SER A 5 -2.56 6.49 11.28
CA SER A 5 -3.55 5.41 11.44
C SER A 5 -3.18 4.17 10.62
N ALA A 6 -3.47 2.99 11.16
CA ALA A 6 -3.33 1.71 10.47
C ALA A 6 -4.56 0.83 10.72
N GLY A 7 -4.82 -0.12 9.81
CA GLY A 7 -5.89 -1.10 9.92
C GLY A 7 -5.48 -2.41 9.28
N THR A 8 -6.29 -3.46 9.48
CA THR A 8 -6.03 -4.80 8.94
C THR A 8 -7.21 -5.28 8.12
N ILE A 9 -6.93 -5.94 7.00
CA ILE A 9 -7.92 -6.62 6.18
C ILE A 9 -7.38 -8.00 5.80
N HIS A 10 -8.24 -9.01 5.79
CA HIS A 10 -7.86 -10.32 5.27
C HIS A 10 -7.78 -10.27 3.75
N ALA A 11 -6.64 -10.64 3.18
CA ALA A 11 -6.41 -10.76 1.74
C ALA A 11 -5.34 -11.82 1.46
N ASN A 12 -5.41 -12.51 0.33
CA ASN A 12 -4.37 -13.48 -0.05
C ASN A 12 -3.14 -12.81 -0.65
N SER A 13 -3.32 -11.59 -1.17
CA SER A 13 -2.25 -10.72 -1.65
C SER A 13 -2.64 -9.24 -1.54
N ALA A 14 -1.63 -8.37 -1.60
CA ALA A 14 -1.79 -6.91 -1.61
C ALA A 14 -2.61 -6.44 -2.83
N ALA A 15 -2.53 -7.14 -3.96
CA ALA A 15 -3.31 -6.85 -5.17
C ALA A 15 -4.82 -7.10 -5.01
N GLU A 16 -5.25 -7.95 -4.05
CA GLU A 16 -6.68 -8.16 -3.76
C GLU A 16 -7.29 -7.04 -2.90
N VAL A 17 -6.47 -6.23 -2.24
CA VAL A 17 -6.94 -5.22 -1.29
C VAL A 17 -7.91 -4.20 -1.94
N PRO A 18 -7.66 -3.66 -3.15
CA PRO A 18 -8.61 -2.78 -3.83
C PRO A 18 -10.02 -3.37 -3.95
N ALA A 19 -10.14 -4.62 -4.41
CA ALA A 19 -11.44 -5.26 -4.59
C ALA A 19 -12.18 -5.47 -3.26
N ARG A 20 -11.44 -5.76 -2.19
CA ARG A 20 -12.02 -5.93 -0.84
C ARG A 20 -12.46 -4.59 -0.25
N LEU A 21 -11.68 -3.54 -0.44
CA LEU A 21 -12.09 -2.17 -0.08
C LEU A 21 -13.32 -1.74 -0.88
N ALA A 22 -13.39 -2.07 -2.18
CA ALA A 22 -14.57 -1.82 -3.02
C ALA A 22 -15.81 -2.49 -2.47
N ALA A 23 -15.72 -3.76 -2.07
CA ALA A 23 -16.83 -4.47 -1.45
C ALA A 23 -17.28 -3.82 -0.13
N LEU A 24 -16.34 -3.46 0.75
CA LEU A 24 -16.65 -2.77 2.01
C LEU A 24 -17.23 -1.38 1.79
N GLY A 25 -16.70 -0.63 0.83
CA GLY A 25 -17.20 0.69 0.44
C GLY A 25 -18.63 0.62 -0.08
N ALA A 26 -18.93 -0.36 -0.94
CA ALA A 26 -20.28 -0.59 -1.45
C ALA A 26 -21.28 -0.91 -0.33
N LEU A 27 -20.89 -1.77 0.63
CA LEU A 27 -21.71 -2.03 1.83
C LEU A 27 -21.93 -0.77 2.68
N GLY A 28 -20.96 0.14 2.69
CA GLY A 28 -21.06 1.45 3.34
C GLY A 28 -21.74 2.55 2.51
N GLY A 29 -22.27 2.23 1.32
CA GLY A 29 -22.94 3.19 0.44
C GLY A 29 -22.01 4.13 -0.33
N LEU A 30 -20.71 3.85 -0.40
CA LEU A 30 -19.75 4.62 -1.19
C LEU A 30 -19.75 4.15 -2.65
N SER A 31 -19.73 5.11 -3.57
CA SER A 31 -19.39 4.84 -4.97
C SER A 31 -17.91 4.49 -5.11
N GLY A 32 -17.53 3.79 -6.18
CA GLY A 32 -16.13 3.48 -6.49
C GLY A 32 -15.23 4.72 -6.45
N PRO A 33 -15.56 5.82 -7.16
CA PRO A 33 -14.77 7.05 -7.11
C PRO A 33 -14.69 7.70 -5.73
N ALA A 34 -15.77 7.65 -4.93
CA ALA A 34 -15.76 8.20 -3.58
C ALA A 34 -14.85 7.39 -2.64
N LEU A 35 -14.92 6.05 -2.72
CA LEU A 35 -14.01 5.16 -2.02
C LEU A 35 -12.56 5.41 -2.44
N ALA A 36 -12.30 5.47 -3.75
CA ALA A 36 -10.96 5.68 -4.28
C ALA A 36 -10.35 7.00 -3.76
N ALA A 37 -11.16 8.07 -3.70
CA ALA A 37 -10.72 9.35 -3.13
C ALA A 37 -10.38 9.25 -1.64
N GLN A 38 -11.20 8.56 -0.85
CA GLN A 38 -10.97 8.36 0.59
C GLN A 38 -9.70 7.54 0.86
N VAL A 39 -9.53 6.44 0.10
CA VAL A 39 -8.38 5.54 0.21
C VAL A 39 -7.10 6.27 -0.20
N ALA A 40 -7.11 6.94 -1.36
CA ALA A 40 -5.94 7.67 -1.86
C ALA A 40 -5.47 8.78 -0.93
N ALA A 41 -6.38 9.42 -0.20
CA ALA A 41 -6.04 10.47 0.76
C ALA A 41 -5.44 9.93 2.08
N SER A 42 -5.64 8.65 2.40
CA SER A 42 -5.37 8.14 3.76
C SER A 42 -4.44 6.91 3.79
N ILE A 43 -4.43 6.08 2.75
CA ILE A 43 -3.72 4.80 2.71
C ILE A 43 -2.64 4.88 1.63
N HIS A 44 -1.39 4.70 2.04
CA HIS A 44 -0.23 4.84 1.15
C HIS A 44 0.42 3.50 0.83
N VAL A 45 0.42 2.57 1.80
CA VAL A 45 1.17 1.32 1.74
C VAL A 45 0.29 0.19 2.26
N VAL A 46 0.36 -0.95 1.58
CA VAL A 46 -0.22 -2.23 2.00
C VAL A 46 0.92 -3.18 2.35
N ILE A 47 0.87 -3.77 3.53
CA ILE A 47 1.87 -4.74 4.00
C ILE A 47 1.21 -6.11 4.08
N GLY A 48 1.60 -7.01 3.19
CA GLY A 48 1.14 -8.40 3.19
C GLY A 48 1.94 -9.23 4.18
N VAL A 49 1.27 -9.79 5.18
CA VAL A 49 1.88 -10.65 6.20
C VAL A 49 1.43 -12.08 6.01
N ARG A 50 2.38 -13.02 5.95
CA ARG A 50 2.11 -14.45 5.85
C ARG A 50 2.62 -15.18 7.08
N ARG A 51 2.08 -16.36 7.33
CA ARG A 51 2.57 -17.30 8.35
C ARG A 51 3.43 -18.36 7.64
N GLY A 52 4.68 -18.50 8.08
CA GLY A 52 5.60 -19.53 7.62
C GLY A 52 5.22 -20.91 8.15
N HIS A 53 5.87 -21.94 7.60
CA HIS A 53 5.71 -23.33 8.07
C HIS A 53 6.13 -23.52 9.54
N ASP A 54 7.03 -22.65 10.01
CA ASP A 54 7.50 -22.56 11.41
C ASP A 54 6.48 -21.86 12.34
N GLY A 55 5.31 -21.48 11.82
CA GLY A 55 4.26 -20.78 12.56
C GLY A 55 4.52 -19.28 12.78
N ARG A 56 5.68 -18.76 12.38
CA ARG A 56 6.04 -17.35 12.57
C ARG A 56 5.44 -16.47 11.47
N ARG A 57 5.05 -15.26 11.84
CA ARG A 57 4.58 -14.24 10.89
C ARG A 57 5.76 -13.47 10.33
N HIS A 58 5.76 -13.24 9.02
CA HIS A 58 6.75 -12.42 8.33
C HIS A 58 6.06 -11.57 7.26
N VAL A 59 6.67 -10.44 6.91
CA VAL A 59 6.25 -9.63 5.76
C VAL A 59 6.61 -10.41 4.50
N ALA A 60 5.60 -10.72 3.70
CA ALA A 60 5.77 -11.44 2.44
C ALA A 60 5.78 -10.49 1.25
N GLU A 61 5.12 -9.34 1.35
CA GLU A 61 5.08 -8.35 0.29
C GLU A 61 4.73 -6.96 0.81
N ILE A 62 5.11 -5.95 0.04
CA ILE A 62 4.75 -4.55 0.23
C ILE A 62 4.23 -4.04 -1.10
N GLY A 63 3.02 -3.48 -1.09
CA GLY A 63 2.45 -2.75 -2.20
C GLY A 63 2.25 -1.28 -1.84
N VAL A 64 2.25 -0.40 -2.84
CA VAL A 64 1.90 1.01 -2.67
C VAL A 64 0.56 1.27 -3.32
N VAL A 65 -0.27 2.07 -2.66
CA VAL A 65 -1.55 2.49 -3.22
C VAL A 65 -1.28 3.58 -4.26
N THR A 66 -1.79 3.36 -5.47
CA THR A 66 -1.81 4.35 -6.54
C THR A 66 -3.24 4.55 -7.03
N THR A 67 -3.47 5.60 -7.79
CA THR A 67 -4.78 5.87 -8.39
C THR A 67 -4.69 5.85 -9.91
N THR A 68 -5.71 5.32 -10.56
CA THR A 68 -5.95 5.49 -11.99
C THR A 68 -7.21 6.30 -12.21
N ARG A 69 -7.28 7.03 -13.33
CA ARG A 69 -8.47 7.77 -13.72
C ARG A 69 -8.79 7.48 -15.17
N ASP A 70 -10.04 7.12 -15.44
CA ASP A 70 -10.58 6.89 -16.77
C ASP A 70 -11.99 7.51 -16.91
N ALA A 71 -12.74 7.10 -17.93
CA ALA A 71 -14.12 7.57 -18.16
C ALA A 71 -15.11 7.13 -17.07
N ALA A 72 -14.85 6.02 -16.36
CA ALA A 72 -15.67 5.54 -15.24
C ALA A 72 -15.34 6.25 -13.92
N GLY A 73 -14.20 6.92 -13.83
CA GLY A 73 -13.86 7.80 -12.72
C GLY A 73 -12.50 7.47 -12.10
N LEU A 74 -12.36 7.77 -10.80
CA LEU A 74 -11.16 7.46 -10.02
C LEU A 74 -11.24 6.02 -9.51
N ASP A 75 -10.14 5.28 -9.64
CA ASP A 75 -9.98 3.94 -9.08
C ASP A 75 -8.63 3.83 -8.36
N ILE A 76 -8.49 2.81 -7.50
CA ILE A 76 -7.28 2.52 -6.75
C ILE A 76 -6.63 1.23 -7.23
N ARG A 77 -5.30 1.22 -7.25
CA ARG A 77 -4.49 0.03 -7.49
C ARG A 77 -3.46 -0.13 -6.39
N VAL A 78 -2.97 -1.35 -6.26
CA VAL A 78 -1.81 -1.64 -5.40
C VAL A 78 -0.68 -2.12 -6.29
N GLU A 79 0.31 -1.24 -6.47
CA GLU A 79 1.49 -1.53 -7.26
C GLU A 79 2.51 -2.27 -6.39
N PRO A 80 3.07 -3.41 -6.83
CA PRO A 80 4.05 -4.15 -6.06
C PRO A 80 5.32 -3.32 -5.88
N ALA A 81 5.77 -3.15 -4.64
CA ALA A 81 6.99 -2.43 -4.30
C ALA A 81 8.11 -3.37 -3.87
N TRP A 82 7.76 -4.44 -3.16
CA TRP A 82 8.69 -5.47 -2.70
C TRP A 82 7.95 -6.78 -2.45
N ALA A 83 8.63 -7.91 -2.65
CA ALA A 83 8.12 -9.23 -2.28
C ALA A 83 9.27 -10.12 -1.80
N LEU A 84 9.00 -10.95 -0.79
CA LEU A 84 9.96 -11.92 -0.26
C LEU A 84 10.28 -12.95 -1.35
N GLY A 85 11.56 -13.14 -1.63
CA GLY A 85 12.02 -14.08 -2.66
C GLY A 85 11.93 -13.56 -4.09
N ALA A 86 11.38 -12.35 -4.31
CA ALA A 86 11.61 -11.66 -5.58
C ALA A 86 13.08 -11.20 -5.59
N GLY A 87 13.85 -11.68 -6.56
CA GLY A 87 15.23 -11.23 -6.76
C GLY A 87 15.29 -9.72 -7.06
N ASP A 88 16.50 -9.17 -7.12
CA ASP A 88 16.75 -7.75 -7.44
C ASP A 88 16.38 -7.35 -8.88
N ALA A 89 15.75 -8.26 -9.63
CA ALA A 89 15.35 -8.07 -11.01
C ALA A 89 14.21 -7.04 -11.09
N GLU A 90 14.63 -5.82 -11.42
CA GLU A 90 13.83 -4.69 -11.86
C GLU A 90 13.16 -3.85 -10.76
N THR A 91 13.51 -2.56 -10.75
CA THR A 91 12.87 -1.57 -9.88
C THR A 91 11.46 -1.29 -10.38
N THR A 92 10.47 -1.91 -9.75
CA THR A 92 9.05 -1.67 -10.07
C THR A 92 8.66 -0.20 -9.86
N ALA A 93 7.59 0.25 -10.54
CA ALA A 93 7.01 1.57 -10.29
C ALA A 93 6.65 1.74 -8.80
N GLY A 94 6.11 0.68 -8.17
CA GLY A 94 5.81 0.66 -6.74
C GLY A 94 7.05 0.87 -5.86
N ARG A 95 8.20 0.28 -6.21
CA ARG A 95 9.48 0.47 -5.48
C ARG A 95 9.91 1.95 -5.52
N LYS A 96 9.78 2.63 -6.66
CA LYS A 96 10.13 4.04 -6.80
C LYS A 96 9.27 4.92 -5.89
N VAL A 97 7.96 4.68 -5.87
CA VAL A 97 7.01 5.40 -5.01
C VAL A 97 7.31 5.15 -3.54
N LEU A 98 7.52 3.89 -3.14
CA LEU A 98 7.86 3.54 -1.76
C LEU A 98 9.13 4.26 -1.30
N ASN A 99 10.17 4.28 -2.13
CA ASN A 99 11.41 5.00 -1.81
C ASN A 99 11.20 6.51 -1.64
N SER A 100 10.31 7.13 -2.43
CA SER A 100 9.93 8.53 -2.24
C SER A 100 9.20 8.77 -0.91
N LEU A 101 8.25 7.90 -0.56
CA LEU A 101 7.55 7.98 0.72
C LEU A 101 8.53 7.86 1.92
N LEU A 102 9.49 6.94 1.83
CA LEU A 102 10.50 6.75 2.88
C LEU A 102 11.46 7.94 3.00
N ARG A 103 11.87 8.55 1.87
CA ARG A 103 12.69 9.78 1.89
C ARG A 103 11.97 10.94 2.55
N ASN A 104 10.69 11.13 2.23
CA ASN A 104 9.87 12.23 2.77
C ASN A 104 9.53 12.05 4.26
N ARG A 105 9.71 10.84 4.81
CA ARG A 105 9.48 10.53 6.23
C ARG A 105 10.75 10.62 7.09
N ARG A 106 11.93 10.82 6.52
CA ARG A 106 13.15 11.00 7.31
C ARG A 106 13.07 12.32 8.08
N PRO A 107 13.18 12.32 9.42
CA PRO A 107 13.28 13.56 10.18
C PRO A 107 14.55 14.32 9.76
N ALA A 108 14.48 15.64 9.74
CA ALA A 108 15.58 16.53 9.33
C ALA A 108 16.89 16.34 10.12
N THR A 109 16.86 15.60 11.23
CA THR A 109 18.01 15.33 12.10
C THR A 109 18.91 14.18 11.65
N ALA A 110 18.48 13.32 10.71
CA ALA A 110 19.29 12.18 10.25
C ALA A 110 20.50 12.56 9.36
N SER A 111 20.71 13.84 9.06
CA SER A 111 21.89 14.33 8.33
C SER A 111 23.02 14.88 9.23
N ALA A 112 22.84 14.90 10.56
CA ALA A 112 23.83 15.47 11.49
C ALA A 112 24.77 14.44 12.14
N GLU A 113 24.45 13.14 12.14
CA GLU A 113 25.26 12.12 12.84
C GLU A 113 26.17 11.29 11.91
N ALA A 114 26.34 11.71 10.65
CA ALA A 114 27.22 11.04 9.68
C ALA A 114 28.44 11.89 9.28
N ARG A 115 29.02 12.63 10.23
CA ARG A 115 30.32 13.29 10.07
C ARG A 115 31.27 12.90 11.19
#